data_AF-A0A368G724-F1
#
_entry.id   AF-A0A368G724-F1
#
_cell.length_a   1.000
_cell.length_b   1.000
_cell.length_c   1.000
_cell.angle_alpha   90.00
_cell.angle_beta   90.00
_cell.angle_gamma   90.00
#
_symmetry.space_group_name_H-M   'P 1'
#
loop_
_entity.id
_entity.type
_entity.pdbx_description
1 polymer ?
#
loop_
_entity_poly.entity_id
_entity_poly.type
_entity_poly.pdbx_seq_one_letter_code
_entity_poly.pdbx_strand_id
1 'polypeptide(L)'
;MGPPPPDHVWQRRGRRFCRRFPGHPKCRGGNIPMFSEISHIIDTVIREGGKFLPKVPKLFIKDPLQGINQDLVQAARGFILQLGAISPEAGNLIKNVCRNFKCMEQNKEQLALKETVVKKIFDFEKSVTGKDNTENINLRLDRTMQVKQALLEKANLTSVVTAADNGVFDKDVLLTEKQAHFLLNELGKGGVGSDVPPPGVGGTAKFKRASVFFEENPVQKWDLRTPIPYTFDESLEEYDKNDVRNALKEIEQKTCVRFKYVASPRGYHINYQKVDSPTFCGLSYIGRVDPANPVYLSFQCGNARGVALHETLHALGLNHQHLRMDRDQHITLDWSNINPQHFDYFAVADSKMFTTYGIKYDYGSIMHYNAYTAAVNIAKPTMIPKVNPAQNSGLLGQRNGMSAADVAIVQKMYCIPNCDDKNVYCGAWALKELCNHPNHKGWMINNCRKSCNFCTSG
;
A
#
# COMPACT_ATOMS: atom_id res chain seq x y z
N MET A 1 -25.50 -13.11 -18.09
CA MET A 1 -26.26 -11.98 -17.50
C MET A 1 -27.73 -12.36 -17.44
N GLY A 2 -28.44 -11.98 -16.38
CA GLY A 2 -29.90 -12.15 -16.30
C GLY A 2 -30.65 -11.19 -17.23
N PRO A 3 -32.01 -11.21 -17.23
CA PRO A 3 -32.82 -10.32 -18.06
C PRO A 3 -32.55 -8.83 -17.74
N PRO A 4 -32.77 -7.92 -18.71
CA PRO A 4 -32.62 -6.49 -18.48
C PRO A 4 -33.54 -6.02 -17.34
N PRO A 5 -33.05 -5.18 -16.41
CA PRO A 5 -33.90 -4.62 -15.37
C PRO A 5 -34.88 -3.62 -16.00
N PRO A 6 -35.96 -3.24 -15.29
CA PRO A 6 -36.89 -2.21 -15.76
C PRO A 6 -36.17 -0.91 -16.16
N ASP A 7 -36.66 -0.21 -17.18
CA ASP A 7 -35.97 0.95 -17.77
C ASP A 7 -35.57 2.03 -16.76
N HIS A 8 -36.46 2.34 -15.80
CA HIS A 8 -36.16 3.33 -14.77
C HIS A 8 -35.01 2.89 -13.84
N VAL A 9 -34.90 1.58 -13.56
CA VAL A 9 -33.78 0.99 -12.81
C VAL A 9 -32.52 1.04 -13.67
N TRP A 10 -32.64 0.74 -14.96
CA TRP A 10 -31.52 0.84 -15.88
C TRP A 10 -30.97 2.25 -16.01
N GLN A 11 -31.82 3.25 -16.24
CA GLN A 11 -31.42 4.64 -16.35
C GLN A 11 -30.64 5.10 -15.12
N ARG A 12 -31.07 4.68 -13.92
CA ARG A 12 -30.35 4.95 -12.68
C ARG A 12 -28.97 4.29 -12.63
N ARG A 13 -28.88 3.01 -13.02
CA ARG A 13 -27.61 2.25 -13.09
C ARG A 13 -26.66 2.83 -14.13
N GLY A 14 -27.16 3.16 -15.33
CA GLY A 14 -26.40 3.79 -16.41
C GLY A 14 -25.86 5.17 -16.02
N ARG A 15 -26.67 6.02 -15.36
CA ARG A 15 -26.18 7.29 -14.83
C ARG A 15 -25.09 7.11 -13.76
N ARG A 16 -25.26 6.13 -12.86
CA ARG A 16 -24.22 5.79 -11.87
C ARG A 16 -22.93 5.32 -12.54
N PHE A 17 -23.04 4.47 -13.56
CA PHE A 17 -21.90 4.06 -14.38
C PHE A 17 -21.19 5.28 -14.99
N CYS A 18 -21.92 6.21 -15.60
CA CYS A 18 -21.31 7.39 -16.21
C CYS A 18 -20.72 8.40 -15.23
N ARG A 19 -21.23 8.47 -13.98
CA ARG A 19 -20.57 9.23 -12.91
C ARG A 19 -19.24 8.61 -12.48
N ARG A 20 -19.19 7.27 -12.43
CA ARG A 20 -17.95 6.52 -12.13
C ARG A 20 -16.94 6.58 -13.28
N PHE A 21 -17.41 6.56 -14.52
CA PHE A 21 -16.58 6.56 -15.73
C PHE A 21 -16.90 7.72 -16.69
N PRO A 22 -16.69 8.98 -16.27
CA PRO A 22 -17.08 10.15 -17.05
C PRO A 22 -16.33 10.27 -18.38
N GLY A 23 -15.14 9.67 -18.51
CA GLY A 23 -14.37 9.66 -19.75
C GLY A 23 -14.87 8.69 -20.82
N HIS A 24 -15.79 7.78 -20.47
CA HIS A 24 -16.25 6.73 -21.38
C HIS A 24 -17.04 7.32 -22.56
N PRO A 25 -16.82 6.89 -23.83
CA PRO A 25 -17.48 7.48 -25.00
C PRO A 25 -19.01 7.47 -24.91
N LYS A 26 -19.59 6.40 -24.36
CA LYS A 26 -21.04 6.23 -24.16
C LYS A 26 -21.64 7.13 -23.06
N CYS A 27 -20.81 7.87 -22.32
CA CYS A 27 -21.22 8.77 -21.25
C CYS A 27 -21.12 10.26 -21.63
N ARG A 28 -20.76 10.56 -22.89
CA ARG A 28 -20.66 11.94 -23.40
C ARG A 28 -22.04 12.50 -23.73
N GLY A 29 -22.22 13.80 -23.47
CA GLY A 29 -23.45 14.52 -23.86
C GLY A 29 -24.72 14.08 -23.14
N GLY A 30 -24.62 13.50 -21.94
CA GLY A 30 -25.77 13.03 -21.16
C GLY A 30 -26.29 11.64 -21.53
N ASN A 31 -25.64 10.95 -22.47
CA ASN A 31 -25.97 9.58 -22.85
C ASN A 31 -25.59 8.58 -21.73
N ILE A 32 -26.24 7.41 -21.76
CA ILE A 32 -25.91 6.26 -20.92
C ILE A 32 -25.75 5.00 -21.79
N PRO A 33 -24.90 4.03 -21.42
CA PRO A 33 -24.78 2.76 -22.14
C PRO A 33 -26.09 1.96 -22.17
N MET A 34 -26.27 1.14 -23.21
CA MET A 34 -27.36 0.15 -23.25
C MET A 34 -27.04 -1.05 -22.35
N PHE A 35 -28.06 -1.74 -21.84
CA PHE A 35 -27.88 -2.91 -20.96
C PHE A 35 -27.04 -4.01 -21.62
N SER A 36 -27.26 -4.26 -22.90
CA SER A 36 -26.52 -5.24 -23.70
C SER A 36 -25.02 -4.92 -23.83
N GLU A 37 -24.61 -3.66 -23.66
CA GLU A 37 -23.22 -3.23 -23.84
C GLU A 37 -22.38 -3.37 -22.57
N ILE A 38 -22.99 -3.51 -21.38
CA ILE A 38 -22.26 -3.39 -20.11
C ILE A 38 -21.24 -4.49 -19.87
N SER A 39 -21.50 -5.73 -20.30
CA SER A 39 -20.51 -6.81 -20.12
C SER A 39 -19.18 -6.45 -20.79
N HIS A 40 -19.27 -6.01 -22.05
CA HIS A 40 -18.11 -5.63 -22.83
C HIS A 40 -17.42 -4.38 -22.28
N ILE A 41 -18.21 -3.43 -21.78
CA ILE A 41 -17.69 -2.19 -21.19
C ILE A 41 -16.93 -2.48 -19.89
N ILE A 42 -17.42 -3.36 -19.01
CA ILE A 42 -16.73 -3.73 -17.76
C ILE A 42 -15.37 -4.37 -18.06
N ASP A 43 -15.33 -5.33 -18.99
CA ASP A 43 -14.08 -5.99 -19.38
C ASP A 43 -13.07 -4.99 -19.95
N THR A 44 -13.55 -4.04 -20.76
CA THR A 44 -12.73 -2.98 -21.34
C THR A 44 -12.21 -2.02 -20.26
N VAL A 45 -13.05 -1.63 -19.31
CA VAL A 45 -12.68 -0.72 -18.20
C VAL A 45 -11.57 -1.32 -17.34
N ILE A 46 -11.68 -2.63 -17.04
CA ILE A 46 -10.67 -3.37 -16.26
C ILE A 46 -9.35 -3.41 -17.03
N ARG A 47 -9.38 -3.81 -18.31
CA ARG A 47 -8.17 -3.91 -19.15
C ARG A 47 -7.50 -2.56 -19.40
N GLU A 48 -8.30 -1.50 -19.57
CA GLU A 48 -7.79 -0.14 -19.78
C GLU A 48 -7.41 0.56 -18.46
N GLY A 49 -7.43 -0.14 -17.32
CA GLY A 49 -6.86 0.32 -16.06
C GLY A 49 -7.41 1.65 -15.58
N GLY A 50 -8.71 1.89 -15.74
CA GLY A 50 -9.32 3.13 -15.28
C GLY A 50 -9.06 4.35 -16.15
N LYS A 51 -8.67 4.20 -17.42
CA LYS A 51 -8.60 5.30 -18.41
C LYS A 51 -9.86 6.18 -18.46
N PHE A 52 -11.02 5.62 -18.15
CA PHE A 52 -12.31 6.34 -18.17
C PHE A 52 -12.72 6.92 -16.81
N LEU A 53 -11.94 6.70 -15.74
CA LEU A 53 -12.17 7.28 -14.42
C LEU A 53 -12.02 8.82 -14.45
N PRO A 54 -12.46 9.52 -13.40
CA PRO A 54 -12.08 10.91 -13.20
C PRO A 54 -10.56 11.10 -13.32
N LYS A 55 -10.11 12.26 -13.80
CA LYS A 55 -8.67 12.53 -13.92
C LYS A 55 -7.99 12.49 -12.55
N VAL A 56 -6.75 12.00 -12.51
CA VAL A 56 -5.92 12.01 -11.30
C VAL A 56 -5.44 13.43 -11.05
N PRO A 57 -5.68 14.03 -9.86
CA PRO A 57 -5.15 15.35 -9.54
C PRO A 57 -3.62 15.38 -9.69
N LYS A 58 -3.10 16.44 -10.32
CA LYS A 58 -1.66 16.66 -10.40
C LYS A 58 -1.16 17.11 -9.03
N LEU A 59 -0.22 16.36 -8.47
CA LEU A 59 0.43 16.69 -7.21
C LEU A 59 1.78 17.37 -7.50
N PHE A 60 2.08 18.45 -6.79
CA PHE A 60 3.40 19.06 -6.85
C PHE A 60 4.33 18.37 -5.86
N ILE A 61 5.08 17.40 -6.35
CA ILE A 61 6.08 16.67 -5.56
C ILE A 61 7.43 17.34 -5.83
N LYS A 62 7.90 18.14 -4.86
CA LYS A 62 9.22 18.77 -4.95
C LYS A 62 10.29 17.68 -4.99
N ASP A 63 11.30 17.83 -5.85
CA ASP A 63 12.44 16.90 -5.86
C ASP A 63 13.20 17.01 -4.52
N PRO A 64 13.19 15.95 -3.68
CA PRO A 64 13.88 15.95 -2.39
C PRO A 64 15.42 16.02 -2.50
N LEU A 65 15.97 15.81 -3.71
CA LEU A 65 17.40 15.92 -3.99
C LEU A 65 17.79 17.28 -4.59
N GLN A 66 16.81 18.16 -4.84
CA GLN A 66 17.07 19.48 -5.39
C GLN A 66 17.96 20.31 -4.45
N GLY A 67 19.10 20.77 -4.95
CA GLY A 67 20.05 21.59 -4.20
C GLY A 67 20.91 20.80 -3.20
N ILE A 68 20.86 19.47 -3.21
CA ILE A 68 21.73 18.60 -2.42
C ILE A 68 23.08 18.39 -3.14
N ASN A 69 24.16 18.23 -2.37
CA ASN A 69 25.50 17.94 -2.89
C ASN A 69 25.49 16.69 -3.80
N GLN A 70 26.21 16.74 -4.93
CA GLN A 70 26.16 15.69 -5.95
C GLN A 70 26.62 14.31 -5.46
N ASP A 71 27.56 14.23 -4.52
CA ASP A 71 28.02 12.96 -3.95
C ASP A 71 26.88 12.28 -3.17
N LEU A 72 26.11 13.07 -2.41
CA LEU A 72 24.91 12.59 -1.71
C LEU A 72 23.80 12.19 -2.69
N VAL A 73 23.60 12.98 -3.75
CA VAL A 73 22.64 12.65 -4.82
C VAL A 73 23.00 11.32 -5.46
N GLN A 74 24.28 11.11 -5.79
CA GLN A 74 24.76 9.88 -6.39
C GLN A 74 24.65 8.70 -5.42
N ALA A 75 24.97 8.91 -4.14
CA ALA A 75 24.84 7.88 -3.12
C ALA A 75 23.37 7.44 -2.92
N ALA A 76 22.40 8.36 -3.02
CA ALA A 76 20.98 8.01 -3.00
C ALA A 76 20.57 7.28 -4.28
N ARG A 77 20.89 7.82 -5.46
CA ARG A 77 20.47 7.24 -6.75
C ARG A 77 21.11 5.90 -7.07
N GLY A 78 22.33 5.65 -6.58
CA GLY A 78 23.14 4.49 -6.94
C GLY A 78 22.62 3.14 -6.45
N PHE A 79 21.60 3.09 -5.59
CA PHE A 79 21.02 1.82 -5.14
C PHE A 79 19.51 1.85 -4.88
N ILE A 80 18.87 3.02 -5.00
CA ILE A 80 17.42 3.14 -4.80
C ILE A 80 16.73 2.69 -6.07
N LEU A 81 16.06 1.54 -5.98
CA LEU A 81 15.21 1.05 -7.05
C LEU A 81 14.02 1.99 -7.25
N GLN A 82 13.63 2.18 -8.51
CA GLN A 82 12.47 3.01 -8.87
C GLN A 82 11.18 2.19 -8.83
N LEU A 83 10.10 2.81 -8.34
CA LEU A 83 8.76 2.23 -8.32
C LEU A 83 8.36 1.74 -9.72
N GLY A 84 7.98 0.47 -9.82
CA GLY A 84 7.51 -0.17 -11.05
C GLY A 84 8.58 -0.47 -12.11
N ALA A 85 9.85 -0.15 -11.86
CA ALA A 85 10.94 -0.47 -12.80
C ALA A 85 11.38 -1.94 -12.65
N ILE A 86 11.62 -2.59 -13.78
CA ILE A 86 12.22 -3.94 -13.86
C ILE A 86 13.28 -3.97 -14.95
N SER A 87 14.18 -4.96 -14.90
CA SER A 87 15.13 -5.18 -15.99
C SER A 87 14.44 -5.77 -17.23
N PRO A 88 15.01 -5.59 -18.44
CA PRO A 88 14.51 -6.24 -19.65
C PRO A 88 14.45 -7.77 -19.54
N GLU A 89 15.42 -8.38 -18.84
CA GLU A 89 15.48 -9.82 -18.60
C GLU A 89 14.30 -10.29 -17.76
N ALA A 90 14.00 -9.58 -16.66
CA ALA A 90 12.83 -9.84 -15.84
C ALA A 90 11.53 -9.73 -16.66
N GLY A 91 11.41 -8.70 -17.51
CA GLY A 91 10.27 -8.53 -18.41
C GLY A 91 10.10 -9.71 -19.38
N ASN A 92 11.19 -10.26 -19.90
CA ASN A 92 11.16 -11.44 -20.78
C ASN A 92 10.76 -12.72 -20.02
N LEU A 93 11.26 -12.91 -18.79
CA LEU A 93 10.86 -14.03 -17.94
C LEU A 93 9.35 -14.00 -17.66
N ILE A 94 8.80 -12.83 -17.31
CA ILE A 94 7.36 -12.65 -17.08
C ILE A 94 6.55 -13.00 -18.34
N LYS A 95 6.96 -12.49 -19.50
CA LYS A 95 6.32 -12.80 -20.79
C LYS A 95 6.33 -14.30 -21.09
N ASN A 96 7.40 -15.02 -20.72
CA ASN A 96 7.49 -16.46 -20.90
C ASN A 96 6.52 -17.22 -20.00
N VAL A 97 6.32 -16.79 -18.75
CA VAL A 97 5.30 -17.37 -17.86
C VAL A 97 3.90 -17.28 -18.51
N CYS A 98 3.58 -16.13 -19.10
CA CYS A 98 2.29 -15.91 -19.75
C CYS A 98 2.04 -16.71 -21.04
N ARG A 99 3.04 -17.44 -21.56
CA ARG A 99 2.82 -18.40 -22.65
C ARG A 99 2.08 -19.65 -22.17
N ASN A 100 2.27 -20.00 -20.90
CA ASN A 100 1.70 -21.21 -20.29
C ASN A 100 0.65 -20.88 -19.21
N PHE A 101 0.54 -19.61 -18.81
CA PHE A 101 -0.40 -19.13 -17.80
C PHE A 101 -1.32 -18.06 -18.38
N LYS A 102 -2.61 -18.10 -18.04
CA LYS A 102 -3.64 -17.18 -18.56
C LYS A 102 -3.57 -15.80 -17.90
N CYS A 103 -2.47 -15.07 -18.13
CA CYS A 103 -2.18 -13.78 -17.50
C CYS A 103 -3.16 -12.63 -17.83
N MET A 104 -3.96 -12.78 -18.90
CA MET A 104 -4.93 -11.77 -19.32
C MET A 104 -6.34 -12.04 -18.77
N GLU A 105 -6.61 -13.23 -18.22
CA GLU A 105 -7.92 -13.64 -17.73
C GLU A 105 -8.04 -13.37 -16.23
N GLN A 106 -9.15 -12.77 -15.79
CA GLN A 106 -9.40 -12.57 -14.35
C GLN A 106 -9.75 -13.90 -13.67
N ASN A 107 -9.21 -14.10 -12.47
CA ASN A 107 -9.48 -15.29 -11.67
C ASN A 107 -10.76 -15.10 -10.81
N LYS A 108 -11.66 -16.09 -10.79
CA LYS A 108 -12.93 -16.03 -10.06
C LYS A 108 -12.76 -15.85 -8.54
N GLU A 109 -11.76 -16.48 -7.94
CA GLU A 109 -11.46 -16.35 -6.50
C GLU A 109 -10.99 -14.94 -6.16
N GLN A 110 -10.20 -14.32 -7.05
CA GLN A 110 -9.76 -12.92 -6.89
C GLN A 110 -10.94 -11.94 -6.99
N LEU A 111 -11.89 -12.19 -7.89
CA LEU A 111 -13.12 -11.40 -8.00
C LEU A 111 -14.01 -11.58 -6.77
N ALA A 112 -14.16 -12.81 -6.25
CA ALA A 112 -14.90 -13.08 -5.02
C ALA A 112 -14.25 -12.41 -3.79
N LEU A 113 -12.91 -12.37 -3.74
CA LEU A 113 -12.16 -11.62 -2.74
C LEU A 113 -12.51 -10.13 -2.81
N LYS A 114 -12.48 -9.53 -4.01
CA LYS A 114 -12.89 -8.13 -4.20
C LYS A 114 -14.29 -7.86 -3.68
N GLU A 115 -15.26 -8.71 -4.00
CA GLU A 115 -16.65 -8.56 -3.52
C GLU A 115 -16.73 -8.58 -1.99
N THR A 116 -15.98 -9.48 -1.34
CA THR A 116 -15.90 -9.58 0.12
C THR A 116 -15.29 -8.31 0.73
N VAL A 117 -14.19 -7.84 0.18
CA VAL A 117 -13.49 -6.62 0.63
C VAL A 117 -14.37 -5.39 0.47
N VAL A 118 -15.01 -5.22 -0.70
CA VAL A 118 -15.94 -4.11 -0.99
C VAL A 118 -17.05 -4.08 0.05
N LYS A 119 -17.67 -5.23 0.31
CA LYS A 119 -18.78 -5.34 1.27
C LYS A 119 -18.34 -4.94 2.67
N LYS A 120 -17.20 -5.45 3.14
CA LYS A 120 -16.67 -5.14 4.47
C LYS A 120 -16.26 -3.67 4.64
N ILE A 121 -15.67 -3.05 3.62
CA ILE A 121 -15.36 -1.61 3.64
C ILE A 121 -16.66 -0.78 3.66
N PHE A 122 -17.65 -1.17 2.86
CA PHE A 122 -18.95 -0.50 2.84
C PHE A 122 -19.67 -0.57 4.18
N ASP A 123 -19.81 -1.77 4.74
CA ASP A 123 -20.49 -2.00 6.02
C ASP A 123 -19.82 -1.19 7.15
N PHE A 124 -18.48 -1.15 7.17
CA PHE A 124 -17.70 -0.35 8.11
C PHE A 124 -17.85 1.17 7.91
N GLU A 125 -17.66 1.70 6.71
CA GLU A 125 -17.77 3.15 6.50
C GLU A 125 -19.20 3.64 6.76
N LYS A 126 -20.21 2.83 6.45
CA LYS A 126 -21.60 3.12 6.76
C LYS A 126 -21.84 3.12 8.27
N SER A 127 -21.28 2.18 9.03
CA SER A 127 -21.46 2.13 10.48
C SER A 127 -20.78 3.31 11.19
N VAL A 128 -19.62 3.77 10.72
CA VAL A 128 -18.89 4.88 11.33
C VAL A 128 -19.43 6.25 10.93
N THR A 129 -19.86 6.42 9.67
CA THR A 129 -20.26 7.74 9.13
C THR A 129 -21.78 7.96 9.06
N GLY A 130 -22.57 6.89 9.09
CA GLY A 130 -24.01 6.93 8.83
C GLY A 130 -24.40 7.24 7.39
N LYS A 131 -23.43 7.34 6.46
CA LYS A 131 -23.64 7.74 5.06
C LYS A 131 -23.40 6.59 4.09
N ASP A 132 -24.08 6.64 2.94
CA ASP A 132 -23.78 5.77 1.81
C ASP A 132 -22.56 6.31 1.04
N ASN A 133 -21.40 5.72 1.30
CA ASN A 133 -20.12 6.07 0.65
C ASN A 133 -19.78 5.14 -0.53
N THR A 134 -20.75 4.39 -1.08
CA THR A 134 -20.52 3.38 -2.12
C THR A 134 -19.69 3.93 -3.29
N GLU A 135 -19.96 5.16 -3.75
CA GLU A 135 -19.25 5.75 -4.89
C GLU A 135 -17.78 6.06 -4.57
N ASN A 136 -17.49 6.57 -3.37
CA ASN A 136 -16.13 6.85 -2.92
C ASN A 136 -15.31 5.58 -2.73
N ILE A 137 -15.92 4.53 -2.16
CA ILE A 137 -15.28 3.22 -1.98
C ILE A 137 -14.94 2.60 -3.34
N ASN A 138 -15.90 2.61 -4.27
CA ASN A 138 -15.67 2.12 -5.62
C ASN A 138 -14.55 2.88 -6.33
N LEU A 139 -14.52 4.22 -6.23
CA LEU A 139 -13.44 5.03 -6.79
C LEU A 139 -12.08 4.66 -6.17
N ARG A 140 -12.00 4.49 -4.84
CA ARG A 140 -10.77 4.07 -4.15
C ARG A 140 -10.23 2.76 -4.70
N LEU A 141 -11.10 1.76 -4.87
CA LEU A 141 -10.72 0.45 -5.41
C LEU A 141 -10.33 0.52 -6.90
N ASP A 142 -11.04 1.34 -7.68
CA ASP A 142 -10.67 1.58 -9.07
C ASP A 142 -9.32 2.28 -9.19
N ARG A 143 -8.99 3.20 -8.27
CA ARG A 143 -7.67 3.83 -8.19
C ARG A 143 -6.59 2.82 -7.82
N THR A 144 -6.86 1.88 -6.93
CA THR A 144 -5.95 0.76 -6.67
C THR A 144 -5.69 -0.04 -7.94
N MET A 145 -6.73 -0.40 -8.68
CA MET A 145 -6.58 -1.12 -9.96
C MET A 145 -5.80 -0.28 -10.99
N GLN A 146 -6.04 1.03 -11.05
CA GLN A 146 -5.30 1.95 -11.91
C GLN A 146 -3.81 2.02 -11.55
N VAL A 147 -3.45 2.01 -10.25
CA VAL A 147 -2.05 1.91 -9.80
C VAL A 147 -1.42 0.62 -10.31
N LYS A 148 -2.08 -0.53 -10.13
CA LYS A 148 -1.57 -1.82 -10.62
C LYS A 148 -1.35 -1.83 -12.12
N GLN A 149 -2.29 -1.28 -12.90
CA GLN A 149 -2.13 -1.20 -14.34
C GLN A 149 -0.98 -0.25 -14.73
N ALA A 150 -0.83 0.89 -14.04
CA ALA A 150 0.27 1.83 -14.29
C ALA A 150 1.64 1.21 -13.98
N LEU A 151 1.72 0.31 -12.98
CA LEU A 151 2.93 -0.47 -12.70
C LEU A 151 3.27 -1.43 -13.85
N LEU A 152 2.28 -2.17 -14.37
CA LEU A 152 2.48 -3.02 -15.55
C LEU A 152 2.87 -2.21 -16.80
N GLU A 153 2.32 -1.01 -16.96
CA GLU A 153 2.68 -0.10 -18.06
C GLU A 153 4.12 0.38 -17.95
N LYS A 154 4.53 0.81 -16.75
CA LYS A 154 5.92 1.18 -16.46
C LYS A 154 6.89 0.03 -16.76
N ALA A 155 6.47 -1.22 -16.54
CA ALA A 155 7.21 -2.44 -16.82
C ALA A 155 7.08 -2.95 -18.27
N ASN A 156 6.29 -2.29 -19.13
CA ASN A 156 6.01 -2.71 -20.51
C ASN A 156 5.41 -4.15 -20.62
N LEU A 157 4.45 -4.45 -19.75
CA LEU A 157 3.80 -5.77 -19.62
C LEU A 157 2.31 -5.77 -19.99
N THR A 158 1.69 -4.63 -20.25
CA THR A 158 0.24 -4.51 -20.46
C THR A 158 -0.30 -5.23 -21.70
N SER A 159 0.57 -5.60 -22.63
CA SER A 159 0.20 -6.39 -23.81
C SER A 159 0.02 -7.89 -23.51
N VAL A 160 0.53 -8.38 -22.38
CA VAL A 160 0.55 -9.81 -22.02
C VAL A 160 0.01 -10.10 -20.62
N VAL A 161 -0.13 -9.10 -19.76
CA VAL A 161 -0.63 -9.22 -18.39
C VAL A 161 -1.75 -8.22 -18.12
N THR A 162 -2.83 -8.69 -17.52
CA THR A 162 -3.83 -7.86 -16.84
C THR A 162 -3.66 -8.06 -15.33
N ALA A 163 -3.54 -6.97 -14.57
CA ALA A 163 -3.44 -7.05 -13.12
C ALA A 163 -4.65 -7.75 -12.49
N ALA A 164 -4.45 -8.42 -11.34
CA ALA A 164 -5.55 -9.05 -10.61
C ALA A 164 -6.49 -7.99 -10.01
N ASP A 165 -7.77 -8.06 -10.37
CA ASP A 165 -8.83 -7.20 -9.85
C ASP A 165 -9.41 -7.75 -8.54
N ASN A 166 -8.59 -7.72 -7.48
CA ASN A 166 -8.90 -8.28 -6.17
C ASN A 166 -9.22 -7.23 -5.08
N GLY A 167 -9.25 -5.95 -5.45
CA GLY A 167 -9.60 -4.85 -4.54
C GLY A 167 -8.53 -4.47 -3.50
N VAL A 168 -7.36 -5.11 -3.54
CA VAL A 168 -6.25 -4.88 -2.58
C VAL A 168 -4.97 -4.56 -3.34
N PHE A 169 -4.05 -3.82 -2.75
CA PHE A 169 -2.70 -3.58 -3.27
C PHE A 169 -1.71 -4.46 -2.51
N ASP A 170 -0.67 -4.97 -3.17
CA ASP A 170 0.39 -5.71 -2.49
C ASP A 170 -0.17 -6.79 -1.53
N LYS A 171 -1.14 -7.56 -2.03
CA LYS A 171 -1.84 -8.67 -1.36
C LYS A 171 -2.69 -8.31 -0.14
N ASP A 172 -2.20 -7.53 0.82
CA ASP A 172 -2.89 -7.23 2.08
C ASP A 172 -2.99 -5.73 2.43
N VAL A 173 -2.58 -4.84 1.52
CA VAL A 173 -2.66 -3.40 1.71
C VAL A 173 -3.91 -2.80 1.08
N LEU A 174 -4.64 -2.00 1.85
CA LEU A 174 -5.68 -1.10 1.34
C LEU A 174 -5.07 0.27 1.09
N LEU A 175 -5.25 0.82 -0.12
CA LEU A 175 -4.82 2.17 -0.46
C LEU A 175 -5.93 3.17 -0.22
N THR A 176 -5.61 4.28 0.44
CA THR A 176 -6.45 5.48 0.38
C THR A 176 -6.38 6.11 -1.00
N GLU A 177 -7.37 6.93 -1.35
CA GLU A 177 -7.36 7.69 -2.60
C GLU A 177 -6.12 8.61 -2.69
N LYS A 178 -5.71 9.23 -1.57
CA LYS A 178 -4.51 10.08 -1.51
C LYS A 178 -3.23 9.29 -1.81
N GLN A 179 -3.09 8.10 -1.23
CA GLN A 179 -1.94 7.21 -1.48
C GLN A 179 -1.92 6.75 -2.94
N ALA A 180 -3.06 6.32 -3.48
CA ALA A 180 -3.16 5.92 -4.89
C ALA A 180 -2.84 7.09 -5.84
N HIS A 181 -3.35 8.29 -5.57
CA HIS A 181 -3.01 9.48 -6.36
C HIS A 181 -1.52 9.82 -6.31
N PHE A 182 -0.87 9.68 -5.15
CA PHE A 182 0.58 9.86 -5.07
C PHE A 182 1.33 8.87 -5.95
N LEU A 183 1.05 7.57 -5.82
CA LEU A 183 1.69 6.52 -6.63
C LEU A 183 1.45 6.76 -8.12
N LEU A 184 0.24 7.17 -8.49
CA LEU A 184 -0.09 7.50 -9.88
C LEU A 184 0.69 8.72 -10.39
N ASN A 185 0.93 9.74 -9.57
CA ASN A 185 1.77 10.87 -9.96
C ASN A 185 3.23 10.45 -10.17
N GLU A 186 3.79 9.62 -9.28
CA GLU A 186 5.14 9.05 -9.42
C GLU A 186 5.28 8.16 -10.67
N LEU A 187 4.19 7.47 -11.06
CA LEU A 187 4.10 6.68 -12.29
C LEU A 187 3.77 7.52 -13.55
N GLY A 188 3.74 8.86 -13.45
CA GLY A 188 3.49 9.75 -14.57
C GLY A 188 2.03 9.79 -15.06
N LYS A 189 1.08 9.41 -14.20
CA LYS A 189 -0.37 9.37 -14.47
C LYS A 189 -1.15 10.54 -13.87
N GLY A 190 -0.47 11.50 -13.25
CA GLY A 190 -1.08 12.76 -12.82
C GLY A 190 -1.56 13.60 -14.02
N GLY A 191 -2.61 14.40 -13.83
CA GLY A 191 -3.16 15.26 -14.89
C GLY A 191 -2.14 16.25 -15.50
N VAL A 192 -2.40 16.68 -16.74
CA VAL A 192 -1.58 17.65 -17.50
C VAL A 192 -2.41 18.92 -17.77
N GLY A 193 -1.83 20.11 -17.60
CA GLY A 193 -2.48 21.39 -17.96
C GLY A 193 -3.67 21.82 -17.08
N SER A 194 -4.52 22.71 -17.62
CA SER A 194 -5.70 23.32 -16.98
C SER A 194 -6.88 22.37 -16.72
N ASP A 195 -6.68 21.07 -16.92
CA ASP A 195 -7.67 20.00 -16.75
C ASP A 195 -7.94 19.62 -15.29
N VAL A 196 -7.37 20.37 -14.34
CA VAL A 196 -7.61 20.20 -12.91
C VAL A 196 -8.26 21.49 -12.42
N PRO A 197 -9.56 21.50 -12.09
CA PRO A 197 -10.16 22.63 -11.40
C PRO A 197 -9.39 22.82 -10.08
N PRO A 198 -9.04 24.06 -9.69
CA PRO A 198 -8.52 24.30 -8.36
C PRO A 198 -9.49 23.74 -7.32
N PRO A 199 -8.99 23.15 -6.23
CA PRO A 199 -9.86 22.60 -5.20
C PRO A 199 -10.67 23.76 -4.59
N GLY A 200 -11.98 23.77 -4.84
CA GLY A 200 -12.82 24.90 -4.43
C GLY A 200 -14.16 25.11 -5.13
N VAL A 201 -14.65 24.19 -5.97
CA VAL A 201 -16.07 24.25 -6.41
C VAL A 201 -16.94 23.63 -5.32
N GLY A 202 -17.04 24.35 -4.19
CA GLY A 202 -17.88 23.99 -3.05
C GLY A 202 -17.19 24.13 -1.70
N GLY A 203 -16.93 25.36 -1.26
CA GLY A 203 -16.61 25.66 0.14
C GLY A 203 -15.16 26.05 0.38
N THR A 204 -14.99 27.19 1.05
CA THR A 204 -13.76 27.86 1.47
C THR A 204 -12.77 26.94 2.19
N ALA A 205 -11.81 26.37 1.45
CA ALA A 205 -10.56 25.85 2.03
C ALA A 205 -9.41 26.19 1.06
N LYS A 206 -8.69 27.28 1.36
CA LYS A 206 -7.44 27.60 0.66
C LYS A 206 -6.45 26.47 0.92
N PHE A 207 -6.27 25.57 -0.05
CA PHE A 207 -5.11 24.67 -0.05
C PHE A 207 -3.86 25.56 -0.17
N LYS A 208 -3.11 25.69 0.92
CA LYS A 208 -1.70 26.09 0.82
C LYS A 208 -1.05 25.16 -0.19
N ARG A 209 -0.23 25.70 -1.09
CA ARG A 209 0.46 24.94 -2.15
C ARG A 209 1.06 23.68 -1.53
N ALA A 210 0.43 22.53 -1.78
CA ALA A 210 0.78 21.23 -1.23
C ALA A 210 2.12 20.79 -1.83
N SER A 211 3.22 21.27 -1.26
CA SER A 211 4.54 20.69 -1.49
C SER A 211 4.61 19.44 -0.61
N VAL A 212 4.41 18.27 -1.22
CA VAL A 212 4.53 17.00 -0.52
C VAL A 212 6.00 16.70 -0.26
N PHE A 213 6.53 17.28 0.82
CA PHE A 213 7.79 16.86 1.41
C PHE A 213 7.61 16.79 2.92
N PHE A 214 7.86 15.61 3.51
CA PHE A 214 7.83 15.22 4.92
C PHE A 214 6.58 15.58 5.76
N GLU A 215 6.06 16.80 5.67
CA GLU A 215 4.88 17.32 6.38
C GLU A 215 3.56 16.83 5.76
N GLU A 216 3.54 16.51 4.46
CA GLU A 216 2.35 15.99 3.76
C GLU A 216 2.54 14.55 3.23
N ASN A 217 3.34 13.72 3.92
CA ASN A 217 3.43 12.30 3.57
C ASN A 217 2.01 11.68 3.56
N PRO A 218 1.59 11.03 2.46
CA PRO A 218 0.26 10.41 2.38
C PRO A 218 0.09 9.26 3.38
N VAL A 219 1.17 8.71 3.92
CA VAL A 219 1.18 7.82 5.08
C VAL A 219 1.18 8.67 6.35
N GLN A 220 0.01 8.80 6.96
CA GLN A 220 -0.17 9.59 8.18
C GLN A 220 0.26 8.78 9.41
N LYS A 221 1.05 9.39 10.29
CA LYS A 221 1.41 8.79 11.58
C LYS A 221 0.30 8.96 12.61
N TRP A 222 0.32 8.09 13.62
CA TRP A 222 -0.48 8.29 14.82
C TRP A 222 0.14 9.35 15.72
N ASP A 223 -0.70 10.17 16.34
CA ASP A 223 -0.28 11.08 17.39
C ASP A 223 -0.22 10.33 18.73
N LEU A 224 0.99 10.18 19.28
CA LEU A 224 1.22 9.42 20.51
C LEU A 224 1.18 10.29 21.78
N ARG A 225 0.69 11.54 21.71
CA ARG A 225 0.36 12.31 22.93
C ARG A 225 -0.66 11.61 23.82
N THR A 226 -1.47 10.73 23.22
CA THR A 226 -2.39 9.84 23.92
C THR A 226 -2.27 8.42 23.36
N PRO A 227 -2.54 7.38 24.16
CA PRO A 227 -2.62 6.01 23.64
C PRO A 227 -3.58 5.90 22.45
N ILE A 228 -3.21 5.11 21.45
CA ILE A 228 -4.01 4.85 20.25
C ILE A 228 -5.31 4.14 20.66
N PRO A 229 -6.49 4.74 20.44
CA PRO A 229 -7.74 4.07 20.75
C PRO A 229 -7.96 2.88 19.82
N TYR A 230 -8.49 1.78 20.35
CA TYR A 230 -8.96 0.67 19.54
C TYR A 230 -10.27 0.08 20.06
N THR A 231 -11.03 -0.54 19.15
CA THR A 231 -12.26 -1.26 19.47
C THR A 231 -12.33 -2.58 18.70
N PHE A 232 -13.28 -3.42 19.09
CA PHE A 232 -13.58 -4.69 18.44
C PHE A 232 -14.98 -4.62 17.84
N ASP A 233 -15.08 -5.01 16.58
CA ASP A 233 -16.38 -5.30 15.98
C ASP A 233 -17.02 -6.52 16.65
N GLU A 234 -18.35 -6.59 16.61
CA GLU A 234 -19.14 -7.68 17.19
C GLU A 234 -18.81 -9.04 16.55
N SER A 235 -18.24 -9.04 15.34
CA SER A 235 -17.79 -10.26 14.66
C SER A 235 -16.64 -10.99 15.34
N LEU A 236 -15.91 -10.37 16.29
CA LEU A 236 -14.83 -11.04 17.01
C LEU A 236 -15.34 -11.72 18.28
N GLU A 237 -14.94 -12.98 18.43
CA GLU A 237 -15.15 -13.77 19.65
C GLU A 237 -14.05 -13.46 20.68
N GLU A 238 -14.20 -13.94 21.93
CA GLU A 238 -13.25 -13.57 22.99
C GLU A 238 -11.84 -14.13 22.75
N TYR A 239 -11.71 -15.30 22.10
CA TYR A 239 -10.41 -15.83 21.70
C TYR A 239 -9.76 -14.96 20.61
N ASP A 240 -10.53 -14.53 19.60
CA ASP A 240 -10.08 -13.59 18.55
C ASP A 240 -9.55 -12.29 19.17
N LYS A 241 -10.31 -11.75 20.14
CA LYS A 241 -9.93 -10.53 20.89
C LYS A 241 -8.65 -10.75 21.68
N ASN A 242 -8.45 -11.93 22.28
CA ASN A 242 -7.23 -12.25 23.02
C ASN A 242 -5.99 -12.30 22.13
N ASP A 243 -6.10 -12.85 20.91
CA ASP A 243 -5.00 -12.82 19.94
C ASP A 243 -4.60 -11.39 19.57
N VAL A 244 -5.58 -10.51 19.34
CA VAL A 244 -5.32 -9.09 19.08
C VAL A 244 -4.72 -8.41 20.31
N ARG A 245 -5.26 -8.61 21.51
CA ARG A 245 -4.70 -8.02 22.74
C ARG A 245 -3.25 -8.46 22.98
N ASN A 246 -2.94 -9.73 22.71
CA ASN A 246 -1.58 -10.25 22.83
C ASN A 246 -0.63 -9.65 21.78
N ALA A 247 -1.11 -9.43 20.55
CA ALA A 247 -0.36 -8.73 19.52
C ALA A 247 -0.04 -7.28 19.94
N LEU A 248 -1.05 -6.55 20.42
CA LEU A 248 -0.89 -5.18 20.92
C LEU A 248 0.08 -5.12 22.11
N LYS A 249 -0.06 -6.04 23.06
CA LYS A 249 0.82 -6.14 24.24
C LYS A 249 2.29 -6.31 23.87
N GLU A 250 2.60 -7.08 22.82
CA GLU A 250 3.99 -7.22 22.36
C GLU A 250 4.57 -5.88 21.86
N ILE A 251 3.79 -5.11 21.09
CA ILE A 251 4.20 -3.78 20.63
C ILE A 251 4.44 -2.86 21.82
N GLU A 252 3.54 -2.87 22.82
CA GLU A 252 3.65 -2.04 24.02
C GLU A 252 4.86 -2.39 24.88
N GLN A 253 5.20 -3.68 24.98
CA GLN A 253 6.35 -4.16 25.74
C GLN A 253 7.68 -3.79 25.09
N LYS A 254 7.74 -3.75 23.75
CA LYS A 254 9.00 -3.52 23.01
C LYS A 254 9.20 -2.07 22.57
N THR A 255 8.16 -1.23 22.63
CA THR A 255 8.18 0.15 22.10
C THR A 255 7.52 1.15 23.06
N CYS A 256 7.50 2.43 22.68
CA CYS A 256 6.74 3.46 23.41
C CYS A 256 5.26 3.54 22.99
N VAL A 257 4.85 2.85 21.92
CA VAL A 257 3.46 2.91 21.44
C VAL A 257 2.55 2.30 22.50
N ARG A 258 1.42 2.94 22.77
CA ARG A 258 0.42 2.49 23.75
C ARG A 258 -0.94 2.44 23.10
N PHE A 259 -1.75 1.48 23.50
CA PHE A 259 -3.11 1.28 23.02
C PHE A 259 -4.11 1.42 24.18
N LYS A 260 -5.33 1.83 23.86
CA LYS A 260 -6.42 1.91 24.84
C LYS A 260 -7.70 1.35 24.24
N TYR A 261 -8.26 0.32 24.86
CA TYR A 261 -9.57 -0.19 24.49
C TYR A 261 -10.64 0.87 24.78
N VAL A 262 -11.49 1.13 23.81
CA VAL A 262 -12.66 2.00 23.93
C VAL A 262 -13.81 1.32 23.20
N ALA A 263 -14.87 0.92 23.92
CA ALA A 263 -16.00 0.20 23.33
C ALA A 263 -16.69 1.01 22.21
N SER A 264 -16.85 2.32 22.41
CA SER A 264 -17.49 3.23 21.45
C SER A 264 -16.61 4.47 21.23
N PRO A 265 -15.54 4.35 20.43
CA PRO A 265 -14.60 5.45 20.23
C PRO A 265 -15.22 6.60 19.42
N ARG A 266 -14.81 7.83 19.74
CA ARG A 266 -15.10 9.02 18.93
C ARG A 266 -13.80 9.46 18.23
N GLY A 267 -13.84 9.69 16.93
CA GLY A 267 -12.66 10.10 16.14
C GLY A 267 -11.75 8.92 15.78
N TYR A 268 -10.45 9.20 15.62
CA TYR A 268 -9.47 8.23 15.13
C TYR A 268 -9.25 7.06 16.08
N HIS A 269 -9.40 5.84 15.56
CA HIS A 269 -9.18 4.60 16.29
C HIS A 269 -8.89 3.46 15.31
N ILE A 270 -8.37 2.35 15.83
CA ILE A 270 -8.28 1.08 15.10
C ILE A 270 -9.52 0.24 15.42
N ASN A 271 -10.18 -0.30 14.39
CA ASN A 271 -11.34 -1.15 14.51
C ASN A 271 -11.02 -2.53 13.92
N TYR A 272 -10.88 -3.53 14.78
CA TYR A 272 -10.60 -4.90 14.35
C TYR A 272 -11.89 -5.60 13.97
N GLN A 273 -11.90 -6.23 12.79
CA GLN A 273 -13.06 -6.92 12.22
C GLN A 273 -12.68 -8.33 11.75
N LYS A 274 -13.54 -9.30 12.05
CA LYS A 274 -13.37 -10.67 11.55
C LYS A 274 -13.88 -10.76 10.11
N VAL A 275 -13.14 -11.46 9.27
CA VAL A 275 -13.57 -11.86 7.93
C VAL A 275 -13.29 -13.33 7.74
N ASP A 276 -14.35 -14.09 7.52
CA ASP A 276 -14.24 -15.52 7.23
C ASP A 276 -13.77 -15.71 5.80
N SER A 277 -12.45 -15.80 5.64
CA SER A 277 -11.83 -15.97 4.33
C SER A 277 -10.64 -16.93 4.42
N PRO A 278 -10.62 -18.01 3.61
CA PRO A 278 -9.43 -18.84 3.47
C PRO A 278 -8.42 -18.24 2.49
N THR A 279 -8.77 -17.18 1.74
CA THR A 279 -7.95 -16.63 0.64
C THR A 279 -7.07 -15.46 1.05
N PHE A 280 -7.29 -14.85 2.22
CA PHE A 280 -6.42 -13.84 2.80
C PHE A 280 -6.42 -13.94 4.33
N CYS A 281 -5.38 -13.40 4.95
CA CYS A 281 -5.15 -13.51 6.40
C CYS A 281 -5.44 -12.23 7.15
N GLY A 282 -5.03 -11.09 6.60
CA GLY A 282 -5.35 -9.80 7.13
C GLY A 282 -5.38 -8.77 6.00
N LEU A 283 -6.01 -7.63 6.27
CA LEU A 283 -5.95 -6.44 5.43
C LEU A 283 -5.87 -5.20 6.31
N SER A 284 -5.02 -4.26 5.94
CA SER A 284 -4.86 -3.00 6.66
C SER A 284 -4.49 -1.86 5.73
N TYR A 285 -4.77 -0.64 6.17
CA TYR A 285 -4.19 0.55 5.57
C TYR A 285 -2.79 0.78 6.13
N ILE A 286 -1.90 1.35 5.33
CA ILE A 286 -0.60 1.79 5.84
C ILE A 286 -0.73 3.18 6.47
N GLY A 287 -0.57 3.24 7.79
CA GLY A 287 -0.71 4.47 8.59
C GLY A 287 -2.16 4.78 8.99
N ARG A 288 -2.34 5.89 9.71
CA ARG A 288 -3.65 6.35 10.20
C ARG A 288 -4.52 6.84 9.04
N VAL A 289 -5.79 6.44 9.00
CA VAL A 289 -6.75 6.86 7.98
C VAL A 289 -8.03 7.43 8.60
N ASP A 290 -8.71 8.27 7.82
CA ASP A 290 -10.01 8.83 8.19
C ASP A 290 -11.15 7.90 7.70
N PRO A 291 -12.28 7.80 8.42
CA PRO A 291 -12.53 8.33 9.77
C PRO A 291 -11.92 7.47 10.89
N ALA A 292 -11.62 6.20 10.60
CA ALA A 292 -10.99 5.24 11.49
C ALA A 292 -10.32 4.13 10.66
N ASN A 293 -9.37 3.41 11.24
CA ASN A 293 -8.63 2.35 10.58
C ASN A 293 -9.35 1.00 10.75
N PRO A 294 -10.01 0.45 9.72
CA PRO A 294 -10.43 -0.94 9.78
C PRO A 294 -9.21 -1.84 9.62
N VAL A 295 -9.08 -2.84 10.48
CA VAL A 295 -8.14 -3.95 10.33
C VAL A 295 -8.96 -5.21 10.21
N TYR A 296 -8.92 -5.83 9.03
CA TYR A 296 -9.65 -7.05 8.75
C TYR A 296 -8.76 -8.24 9.04
N LEU A 297 -9.27 -9.23 9.77
CA LEU A 297 -8.52 -10.42 10.18
C LEU A 297 -9.32 -11.67 9.84
N SER A 298 -8.64 -12.61 9.18
CA SER A 298 -9.08 -13.98 9.06
C SER A 298 -8.29 -14.86 10.02
N PHE A 299 -9.02 -15.54 10.90
CA PHE A 299 -8.47 -16.46 11.87
C PHE A 299 -8.25 -17.87 11.29
N GLN A 300 -8.39 -18.02 9.97
CA GLN A 300 -8.15 -19.27 9.24
C GLN A 300 -6.68 -19.41 8.81
N CYS A 301 -5.83 -18.41 9.08
CA CYS A 301 -4.47 -18.29 8.57
C CYS A 301 -3.34 -18.78 9.50
N GLY A 302 -3.60 -19.80 10.32
CA GLY A 302 -2.62 -20.31 11.27
C GLY A 302 -2.42 -19.37 12.46
N ASN A 303 -1.25 -18.72 12.58
CA ASN A 303 -0.92 -17.89 13.75
C ASN A 303 -1.64 -16.53 13.71
N ALA A 304 -2.89 -16.49 14.19
CA ALA A 304 -3.75 -15.30 14.20
C ALA A 304 -3.15 -14.12 14.99
N ARG A 305 -2.53 -14.37 16.13
CA ARG A 305 -1.82 -13.34 16.93
C ARG A 305 -0.65 -12.72 16.17
N GLY A 306 0.04 -13.49 15.34
CA GLY A 306 1.08 -13.00 14.44
C GLY A 306 0.53 -12.17 13.28
N VAL A 307 -0.60 -12.59 12.70
CA VAL A 307 -1.30 -11.83 11.66
C VAL A 307 -1.82 -10.50 12.22
N ALA A 308 -2.48 -10.51 13.38
CA ALA A 308 -2.95 -9.29 14.04
C ALA A 308 -1.78 -8.32 14.32
N LEU A 309 -0.62 -8.83 14.74
CA LEU A 309 0.58 -8.01 14.92
C LEU A 309 1.02 -7.36 13.60
N HIS A 310 1.13 -8.15 12.52
CA HIS A 310 1.51 -7.67 11.19
C HIS A 310 0.57 -6.56 10.68
N GLU A 311 -0.74 -6.78 10.71
CA GLU A 311 -1.73 -5.79 10.27
C GLU A 311 -1.76 -4.53 11.14
N THR A 312 -1.45 -4.67 12.43
CA THR A 312 -1.30 -3.52 13.33
C THR A 312 -0.07 -2.71 12.97
N LEU A 313 1.05 -3.36 12.59
CA LEU A 313 2.25 -2.65 12.14
C LEU A 313 2.00 -1.90 10.82
N HIS A 314 1.18 -2.44 9.91
CA HIS A 314 0.67 -1.67 8.77
C HIS A 314 -0.10 -0.44 9.22
N ALA A 315 -1.06 -0.59 10.15
CA ALA A 315 -1.81 0.55 10.67
C ALA A 315 -0.91 1.60 11.34
N LEU A 316 0.24 1.21 11.91
CA LEU A 316 1.26 2.10 12.45
C LEU A 316 2.15 2.76 11.37
N GLY A 317 2.07 2.33 10.12
CA GLY A 317 2.76 2.93 8.97
C GLY A 317 3.93 2.14 8.42
N LEU A 318 4.12 0.88 8.82
CA LEU A 318 5.15 0.01 8.24
C LEU A 318 4.65 -0.58 6.92
N ASN A 319 5.56 -0.71 5.96
CA ASN A 319 5.33 -1.44 4.72
C ASN A 319 6.14 -2.74 4.73
N HIS A 320 5.93 -3.59 3.74
CA HIS A 320 6.63 -4.86 3.63
C HIS A 320 8.14 -4.71 3.49
N GLN A 321 8.85 -5.59 4.20
CA GLN A 321 10.29 -5.63 4.23
C GLN A 321 10.89 -5.98 2.87
N HIS A 322 10.25 -6.89 2.11
CA HIS A 322 10.70 -7.27 0.77
C HIS A 322 10.43 -6.20 -0.28
N LEU A 323 9.72 -5.11 0.05
CA LEU A 323 9.49 -3.99 -0.85
C LEU A 323 10.44 -2.81 -0.65
N ARG A 324 11.39 -2.90 0.29
CA ARG A 324 12.36 -1.83 0.49
C ARG A 324 13.11 -1.48 -0.79
N MET A 325 13.50 -0.20 -0.90
CA MET A 325 14.25 0.31 -2.05
C MET A 325 15.60 -0.37 -2.28
N ASP A 326 16.15 -1.03 -1.26
CA ASP A 326 17.43 -1.75 -1.26
C ASP A 326 17.29 -3.28 -1.34
N ARG A 327 16.06 -3.82 -1.48
CA ARG A 327 15.80 -5.26 -1.37
C ARG A 327 16.68 -6.12 -2.30
N ASP A 328 17.01 -5.62 -3.50
CA ASP A 328 17.72 -6.41 -4.51
C ASP A 328 19.19 -6.62 -4.11
N GLN A 329 19.67 -5.98 -3.04
CA GLN A 329 20.94 -6.29 -2.39
C GLN A 329 20.83 -7.51 -1.45
N HIS A 330 19.62 -7.89 -1.06
CA HIS A 330 19.34 -8.88 -0.03
C HIS A 330 18.60 -10.11 -0.55
N ILE A 331 17.72 -9.96 -1.52
CA ILE A 331 16.97 -11.05 -2.13
C ILE A 331 17.11 -11.03 -3.66
N THR A 332 16.94 -12.20 -4.26
CA THR A 332 16.71 -12.37 -5.70
C THR A 332 15.25 -12.74 -5.90
N LEU A 333 14.57 -12.03 -6.80
CA LEU A 333 13.22 -12.38 -7.25
C LEU A 333 13.31 -13.31 -8.46
N ASP A 334 12.69 -14.48 -8.38
CA ASP A 334 12.55 -15.38 -9.52
C ASP A 334 11.28 -15.03 -10.31
N TRP A 335 11.42 -14.06 -11.22
CA TRP A 335 10.34 -13.63 -12.12
C TRP A 335 9.84 -14.73 -13.07
N SER A 336 10.56 -15.84 -13.22
CA SER A 336 10.10 -17.01 -13.99
C SER A 336 9.11 -17.88 -13.22
N ASN A 337 8.99 -17.65 -11.90
CA ASN A 337 8.13 -18.41 -11.01
C ASN A 337 7.08 -17.53 -10.31
N ILE A 338 7.02 -16.22 -10.57
CA ILE A 338 6.01 -15.32 -10.00
C ILE A 338 4.79 -15.26 -10.93
N ASN A 339 3.58 -15.38 -10.37
CA ASN A 339 2.34 -15.13 -11.12
C ASN A 339 2.31 -13.67 -11.58
N PRO A 340 2.34 -13.40 -12.91
CA PRO A 340 2.45 -12.05 -13.43
C PRO A 340 1.29 -11.12 -13.05
N GLN A 341 0.09 -11.66 -12.78
CA GLN A 341 -1.07 -10.86 -12.35
C GLN A 341 -0.89 -10.23 -10.96
N HIS A 342 0.09 -10.71 -10.19
CA HIS A 342 0.46 -10.22 -8.85
C HIS A 342 1.75 -9.37 -8.87
N PHE A 343 2.07 -8.73 -10.00
CA PHE A 343 3.23 -7.86 -10.14
C PHE A 343 3.33 -6.79 -9.04
N ASP A 344 2.19 -6.27 -8.58
CA ASP A 344 2.12 -5.27 -7.52
C ASP A 344 2.68 -5.77 -6.18
N TYR A 345 2.68 -7.09 -5.92
CA TYR A 345 3.22 -7.68 -4.69
C TYR A 345 4.75 -7.58 -4.59
N PHE A 346 5.40 -7.21 -5.69
CA PHE A 346 6.85 -7.11 -5.82
C PHE A 346 7.28 -5.74 -6.38
N ALA A 347 6.37 -4.77 -6.49
CA ALA A 347 6.72 -3.41 -6.86
C ALA A 347 7.42 -2.72 -5.68
N VAL A 348 8.66 -2.26 -5.88
CA VAL A 348 9.43 -1.57 -4.83
C VAL A 348 8.63 -0.39 -4.27
N ALA A 349 8.60 -0.25 -2.94
CA ALA A 349 7.97 0.86 -2.27
C ALA A 349 8.62 2.21 -2.64
N ASP A 350 7.80 3.24 -2.82
CA ASP A 350 8.31 4.55 -3.20
C ASP A 350 9.15 5.18 -2.08
N SER A 351 10.39 5.54 -2.41
CA SER A 351 11.37 6.10 -1.47
C SER A 351 11.00 7.46 -0.87
N LYS A 352 9.99 8.15 -1.42
CA LYS A 352 9.46 9.41 -0.87
C LYS A 352 8.33 9.17 0.14
N MET A 353 7.70 7.99 0.12
CA MET A 353 6.70 7.57 1.12
C MET A 353 7.34 6.85 2.32
N PHE A 354 8.37 6.05 2.07
CA PHE A 354 8.96 5.16 3.06
C PHE A 354 10.45 5.41 3.26
N THR A 355 10.90 5.24 4.50
CA THR A 355 12.31 5.34 4.86
C THR A 355 12.71 4.21 5.80
N THR A 356 13.96 3.78 5.70
CA THR A 356 14.51 2.69 6.52
C THR A 356 15.01 3.18 7.89
N TYR A 357 15.09 4.51 8.09
CA TYR A 357 15.75 5.12 9.25
C TYR A 357 17.18 4.61 9.51
N GLY A 358 17.88 4.15 8.48
CA GLY A 358 19.22 3.56 8.60
C GLY A 358 19.24 2.12 9.11
N ILE A 359 18.08 1.50 9.32
CA ILE A 359 17.97 0.15 9.84
C ILE A 359 18.20 -0.85 8.72
N LYS A 360 19.12 -1.79 8.96
CA LYS A 360 19.53 -2.82 8.00
C LYS A 360 18.36 -3.75 7.64
N TYR A 361 18.50 -4.42 6.51
CA TYR A 361 17.50 -5.39 6.05
C TYR A 361 17.43 -6.60 6.98
N ASP A 362 16.23 -7.05 7.31
CA ASP A 362 15.98 -8.19 8.19
C ASP A 362 15.10 -9.25 7.51
N TYR A 363 15.69 -10.42 7.24
CA TYR A 363 14.97 -11.56 6.66
C TYR A 363 13.89 -12.13 7.61
N GLY A 364 14.07 -11.95 8.92
CA GLY A 364 13.14 -12.40 9.97
C GLY A 364 12.12 -11.35 10.38
N SER A 365 12.02 -10.22 9.68
CA SER A 365 10.97 -9.23 9.93
C SER A 365 9.59 -9.87 9.80
N ILE A 366 8.68 -9.54 10.72
CA ILE A 366 7.28 -9.98 10.61
C ILE A 366 6.58 -9.35 9.39
N MET A 367 7.13 -8.25 8.87
CA MET A 367 6.70 -7.59 7.63
C MET A 367 7.33 -8.19 6.37
N HIS A 368 8.11 -9.28 6.47
CA HIS A 368 8.60 -9.98 5.29
C HIS A 368 7.57 -11.02 4.81
N TYR A 369 7.36 -11.10 3.49
CA TYR A 369 6.56 -12.16 2.88
C TYR A 369 7.24 -13.52 2.89
N ASN A 370 6.42 -14.57 2.84
CA ASN A 370 6.91 -15.93 2.71
C ASN A 370 7.61 -16.13 1.36
N ALA A 371 8.67 -16.93 1.34
CA ALA A 371 9.51 -17.19 0.17
C ALA A 371 8.76 -17.69 -1.08
N TYR A 372 7.58 -18.28 -0.94
CA TYR A 372 6.76 -18.87 -2.00
C TYR A 372 5.57 -17.99 -2.42
N THR A 373 5.53 -16.75 -1.94
CA THR A 373 4.41 -15.84 -2.23
C THR A 373 4.26 -15.65 -3.74
N ALA A 374 3.03 -15.81 -4.24
CA ALA A 374 2.66 -15.73 -5.65
C ALA A 374 3.38 -16.72 -6.58
N ALA A 375 3.90 -17.84 -6.07
CA ALA A 375 4.55 -18.86 -6.89
C ALA A 375 3.56 -19.50 -7.87
N VAL A 376 3.93 -19.62 -9.15
CA VAL A 376 3.19 -20.45 -10.12
C VAL A 376 3.52 -21.93 -9.93
N ASN A 377 4.78 -22.24 -9.59
CA ASN A 377 5.21 -23.55 -9.13
C ASN A 377 5.52 -23.47 -7.63
N ILE A 378 4.57 -23.93 -6.80
CA ILE A 378 4.67 -23.90 -5.34
C ILE A 378 5.84 -24.72 -4.76
N ALA A 379 6.46 -25.62 -5.55
CA ALA A 379 7.64 -26.35 -5.12
C ALA A 379 8.93 -25.50 -5.17
N LYS A 380 8.89 -24.32 -5.77
CA LYS A 380 10.02 -23.41 -5.90
C LYS A 380 9.72 -22.06 -5.25
N PRO A 381 10.68 -21.45 -4.53
CA PRO A 381 10.50 -20.11 -3.98
C PRO A 381 10.46 -19.06 -5.10
N THR A 382 9.82 -17.93 -4.84
CA THR A 382 9.85 -16.71 -5.66
C THR A 382 10.85 -15.70 -5.13
N MET A 383 11.19 -15.75 -3.82
CA MET A 383 12.18 -14.90 -3.18
C MET A 383 13.29 -15.75 -2.57
N ILE A 384 14.53 -15.48 -2.98
CA ILE A 384 15.71 -16.24 -2.56
C ILE A 384 16.68 -15.30 -1.84
N PRO A 385 16.99 -15.50 -0.54
CA PRO A 385 17.99 -14.72 0.15
C PRO A 385 19.37 -14.83 -0.49
N LYS A 386 20.07 -13.71 -0.63
CA LYS A 386 21.44 -13.66 -1.16
C LYS A 386 22.50 -14.03 -0.11
N VAL A 387 22.22 -13.72 1.15
CA VAL A 387 23.08 -14.06 2.29
C VAL A 387 22.54 -15.31 2.96
N ASN A 388 23.39 -16.29 3.23
CA ASN A 388 23.07 -17.55 3.92
C ASN A 388 21.69 -18.14 3.53
N PRO A 389 21.43 -18.42 2.24
CA PRO A 389 20.10 -18.83 1.75
C PRO A 389 19.50 -20.01 2.51
N ALA A 390 20.31 -21.01 2.86
CA ALA A 390 19.84 -22.18 3.62
C ALA A 390 19.23 -21.83 4.98
N GLN A 391 19.77 -20.81 5.65
CA GLN A 391 19.27 -20.35 6.95
C GLN A 391 18.13 -19.33 6.77
N ASN A 392 18.35 -18.31 5.93
CA ASN A 392 17.45 -17.18 5.84
C ASN A 392 16.14 -17.48 5.11
N SER A 393 16.09 -18.54 4.28
CA SER A 393 14.85 -18.92 3.59
C SER A 393 13.75 -19.34 4.57
N GLY A 394 14.11 -19.96 5.70
CA GLY A 394 13.17 -20.36 6.75
C GLY A 394 12.68 -19.21 7.63
N LEU A 395 13.33 -18.04 7.56
CA LEU A 395 12.91 -16.84 8.30
C LEU A 395 11.83 -16.04 7.55
N LEU A 396 11.81 -16.14 6.22
CA LEU A 396 10.89 -15.39 5.38
C LEU A 396 9.44 -15.77 5.66
N GLY A 397 8.62 -14.77 6.01
CA GLY A 397 7.19 -15.00 6.27
C GLY A 397 6.87 -15.51 7.67
N GLN A 398 7.83 -15.51 8.60
CA GLN A 398 7.53 -15.84 10.00
C GLN A 398 6.42 -14.94 10.57
N ARG A 399 5.62 -15.49 11.48
CA ARG A 399 4.52 -14.80 12.19
C ARG A 399 4.61 -14.99 13.71
N ASN A 400 5.79 -15.29 14.24
CA ASN A 400 6.02 -15.57 15.66
C ASN A 400 6.12 -14.30 16.50
N GLY A 401 6.60 -13.19 15.94
CA GLY A 401 6.70 -11.91 16.66
C GLY A 401 7.57 -10.89 15.95
N MET A 402 7.65 -9.70 16.53
CA MET A 402 8.51 -8.60 16.05
C MET A 402 9.98 -8.97 16.19
N SER A 403 10.71 -8.84 15.09
CA SER A 403 12.16 -8.87 15.07
C SER A 403 12.77 -7.62 15.73
N ALA A 404 14.08 -7.62 15.96
CA ALA A 404 14.78 -6.44 16.45
C ALA A 404 14.70 -5.26 15.48
N ALA A 405 14.69 -5.52 14.16
CA ALA A 405 14.54 -4.47 13.16
C ALA A 405 13.14 -3.85 13.15
N ASP A 406 12.09 -4.68 13.30
CA ASP A 406 10.71 -4.20 13.40
C ASP A 406 10.55 -3.23 14.59
N VAL A 407 11.09 -3.63 15.75
CA VAL A 407 11.08 -2.82 16.98
C VAL A 407 11.83 -1.50 16.75
N ALA A 408 13.03 -1.57 16.17
CA ALA A 408 13.86 -0.39 15.94
C ALA A 408 13.18 0.60 14.98
N ILE A 409 12.50 0.12 13.92
CA ILE A 409 11.78 1.00 12.98
C ILE A 409 10.64 1.72 13.71
N VAL A 410 9.83 0.99 14.48
CA VAL A 410 8.73 1.61 15.25
C VAL A 410 9.28 2.64 16.26
N GLN A 411 10.37 2.31 16.96
CA GLN A 411 11.02 3.23 17.88
C GLN A 411 11.54 4.49 17.18
N LYS A 412 12.18 4.37 16.02
CA LYS A 412 12.62 5.52 15.21
C LYS A 412 11.44 6.35 14.73
N MET A 413 10.34 5.72 14.32
CA MET A 413 9.16 6.41 13.82
C MET A 413 8.49 7.27 14.89
N TYR A 414 8.44 6.79 16.13
CA TYR A 414 7.50 7.25 17.15
C TYR A 414 8.11 7.67 18.49
N CYS A 415 9.22 7.06 18.90
CA CYS A 415 9.67 7.08 20.30
C CYS A 415 10.80 8.06 20.59
N ILE A 416 11.20 8.86 19.61
CA ILE A 416 12.25 9.86 19.76
C ILE A 416 11.64 11.25 19.54
N PRO A 417 11.05 11.86 20.58
CA PRO A 417 10.45 13.19 20.45
C PRO A 417 11.52 14.23 20.09
N ASN A 418 11.12 15.27 19.37
CA ASN A 418 11.99 16.39 18.99
C ASN A 418 13.25 16.00 18.19
N CYS A 419 13.24 14.82 17.58
CA CYS A 419 14.27 14.41 16.65
C CYS A 419 13.62 13.96 15.36
N ASP A 420 13.97 14.59 14.25
CA ASP A 420 13.42 14.26 12.94
C ASP A 420 14.49 14.31 11.87
N ASP A 421 14.25 13.50 10.83
CA ASP A 421 14.95 13.64 9.58
C ASP A 421 14.23 14.70 8.75
N LYS A 422 15.00 15.57 8.12
CA LYS A 422 14.54 16.62 7.21
C LYS A 422 14.65 16.17 5.75
N ASN A 423 14.97 14.91 5.48
CA ASN A 423 15.04 14.40 4.11
C ASN A 423 14.70 12.91 4.03
N VAL A 424 13.94 12.53 3.00
CA VAL A 424 13.42 11.17 2.78
C VAL A 424 14.54 10.15 2.58
N TYR A 425 15.68 10.61 2.05
CA TYR A 425 16.86 9.78 1.78
C TYR A 425 17.81 9.65 2.98
N CYS A 426 17.49 10.20 4.15
CA CYS A 426 18.33 10.05 5.34
C CYS A 426 18.60 8.59 5.72
N GLY A 427 17.58 7.72 5.63
CA GLY A 427 17.77 6.29 5.88
C GLY A 427 18.69 5.64 4.85
N ALA A 428 18.58 6.03 3.58
CA ALA A 428 19.43 5.53 2.51
C ALA A 428 20.89 5.93 2.70
N TRP A 429 21.16 7.20 3.02
CA TRP A 429 22.53 7.66 3.29
C TRP A 429 23.13 7.05 4.56
N ALA A 430 22.31 6.81 5.59
CA ALA A 430 22.76 6.11 6.78
C ALA A 430 23.20 4.67 6.49
N LEU A 431 22.46 3.95 5.64
CA LEU A 431 22.84 2.61 5.17
C LEU A 431 24.13 2.60 4.32
N LYS A 432 24.50 3.74 3.74
CA LYS A 432 25.77 3.95 3.01
C LYS A 432 26.88 4.50 3.89
N GLU A 433 26.72 4.44 5.22
CA GLU A 433 27.72 4.84 6.21
C GLU A 433 28.14 6.32 6.11
N LEU A 434 27.29 7.17 5.50
CA LEU A 434 27.61 8.57 5.26
C LEU A 434 27.45 9.46 6.49
N CYS A 435 26.81 8.95 7.54
CA CYS A 435 26.61 9.66 8.80
C CYS A 435 27.92 10.18 9.40
N ASN A 436 29.00 9.38 9.30
CA ASN A 436 30.31 9.71 9.86
C ASN A 436 31.35 10.11 8.81
N HIS A 437 30.96 10.18 7.53
CA HIS A 437 31.88 10.52 6.45
C HIS A 437 32.37 11.97 6.62
N PRO A 438 33.70 12.25 6.58
CA PRO A 438 34.25 13.58 6.89
C PRO A 438 33.60 14.73 6.11
N ASN A 439 33.33 14.50 4.81
CA ASN A 439 32.76 15.52 3.92
C ASN A 439 31.24 15.70 4.07
N HIS A 440 30.54 14.78 4.74
CA HIS A 440 29.07 14.77 4.80
C HIS A 440 28.52 14.82 6.23
N LYS A 441 29.34 14.55 7.24
CA LYS A 441 28.94 14.51 8.66
C LYS A 441 28.17 15.77 9.09
N GLY A 442 28.64 16.96 8.72
CA GLY A 442 27.95 18.21 9.05
C GLY A 442 26.55 18.29 8.43
N TRP A 443 26.40 17.85 7.17
CA TRP A 443 25.09 17.80 6.51
C TRP A 443 24.17 16.76 7.18
N MET A 444 24.71 15.58 7.52
CA MET A 444 23.97 14.50 8.17
C MET A 444 23.51 14.88 9.59
N ILE A 445 24.33 15.60 10.37
CA ILE A 445 23.94 16.13 11.68
C ILE A 445 22.75 17.09 11.57
N ASN A 446 22.71 17.91 10.53
CA ASN A 446 21.67 18.94 10.39
C ASN A 446 20.36 18.42 9.78
N ASN A 447 20.41 17.32 9.02
CA ASN A 447 19.28 16.84 8.22
C ASN A 447 18.85 15.40 8.52
N CYS A 448 19.73 14.55 9.05
CA CYS A 448 19.49 13.12 9.19
C CYS A 448 19.67 12.61 10.62
N ARG A 449 19.27 13.42 11.60
CA ARG A 449 19.51 13.15 13.02
C ARG A 449 18.92 11.81 13.47
N LYS A 450 17.72 11.49 13.00
CA LYS A 450 17.00 10.28 13.39
C LYS A 450 17.63 9.05 12.75
N SER A 451 17.87 9.08 11.44
CA SER A 451 18.52 7.98 10.71
C SER A 451 19.97 7.73 11.15
N CYS A 452 20.72 8.79 11.48
CA CYS A 452 22.13 8.69 11.88
C CYS A 452 22.37 8.53 13.38
N ASN A 453 21.32 8.36 14.19
CA ASN A 453 21.43 8.27 15.65
C ASN A 453 22.08 9.51 16.32
N PHE A 454 21.90 10.70 15.74
CA PHE A 454 22.34 11.98 16.34
C PHE A 454 21.27 12.65 17.20
N CYS A 455 20.21 11.92 17.55
CA CYS A 455 19.27 12.35 18.57
C CYS A 455 19.95 12.22 19.93
N THR A 456 20.03 13.30 20.70
CA THR A 456 20.41 13.23 22.11
C THR A 456 19.31 12.51 22.88
N SER A 457 19.65 11.57 23.74
CA SER A 457 18.72 11.04 24.75
C SER A 457 18.25 12.23 25.58
N GLY A 458 16.98 12.60 25.43
CA GLY A 458 16.34 13.62 26.27
C GLY A 458 16.07 13.07 27.67
#